data_AF-A0AAE4FNP8-F1
#
_entry.id   AF-A0AAE4FNP8-F1
#
_cell.length_a   1.000
_cell.length_b   1.000
_cell.length_c   1.000
_cell.angle_alpha   90.00
_cell.angle_beta   90.00
_cell.angle_gamma   90.00
#
_symmetry.space_group_name_H-M   'P 1'
#
loop_
_entity.id
_entity.type
_entity.pdbx_description
1 polymer ?
#
loop_
_entity_poly.entity_id
_entity_poly.type
_entity_poly.pdbx_seq_one_letter_code
_entity_poly.pdbx_strand_id
1 'polypeptide(L)'
;MQNQEIIGKIKKLYNKGLTQKQVGETLNINQSKVSYLMKKYNIKSRNSVWTQEEEEYLQIRYGKTTLKRIAKKLGRSETAVEIKAGRLGLSSALEATGELTAAEIAKVFKIDAHVVVDKWIKNKGLKAQYRAVRCKRKFWRIKIEDFWKWASDNKEIINFSKLEKNILGEEPNWVDAERKKDFKERPKRQYKLWNELEDRKLKNLWKTSRSLKELAEF
;
A
#
# COMPACT_ATOMS: atom_id res chain seq x y z
N MET A 1 38.32 -33.55 -21.26
CA MET A 1 37.80 -33.19 -19.92
C MET A 1 36.38 -33.72 -19.79
N GLN A 2 36.11 -34.53 -18.78
CA GLN A 2 34.74 -34.93 -18.45
C GLN A 2 33.93 -33.67 -18.08
N ASN A 3 32.67 -33.57 -18.54
CA ASN A 3 31.83 -32.39 -18.34
C ASN A 3 31.71 -31.97 -16.86
N GLN A 4 31.85 -32.92 -15.92
CA GLN A 4 31.84 -32.67 -14.46
C GLN A 4 33.00 -31.78 -13.98
N GLU A 5 34.20 -31.95 -14.53
CA GLU A 5 35.37 -31.18 -14.14
C GLU A 5 35.29 -29.72 -14.63
N ILE A 6 34.75 -29.53 -15.84
CA ILE A 6 34.49 -28.21 -16.42
C ILE A 6 33.46 -27.45 -15.58
N ILE A 7 32.41 -28.12 -15.09
CA ILE A 7 31.40 -27.50 -14.23
C ILE A 7 31.98 -27.02 -12.90
N GLY A 8 32.87 -27.80 -12.29
CA GLY A 8 33.58 -27.38 -11.07
C GLY A 8 34.36 -26.09 -11.29
N LYS A 9 35.08 -25.99 -12.42
CA LYS A 9 35.81 -24.78 -12.82
C LYS A 9 34.87 -23.61 -13.11
N ILE A 10 33.76 -23.84 -13.82
CA ILE A 10 32.72 -22.82 -14.08
C ILE A 10 32.17 -22.28 -12.75
N LYS A 11 31.77 -23.13 -11.79
CA LYS A 11 31.25 -22.69 -10.48
C LYS A 11 32.26 -21.82 -9.73
N LYS A 12 33.53 -22.24 -9.68
CA LYS A 12 34.60 -21.50 -9.00
C LYS A 12 34.83 -20.12 -9.62
N LEU A 13 34.90 -20.03 -10.95
CA LEU A 13 35.09 -18.76 -11.66
C LEU A 13 33.86 -17.84 -11.53
N TYR A 14 32.65 -18.40 -11.55
CA TYR A 14 31.43 -17.63 -11.36
C TYR A 14 31.34 -17.05 -9.94
N ASN A 15 31.66 -17.84 -8.92
CA ASN A 15 31.71 -17.38 -7.52
C ASN A 15 32.76 -16.26 -7.31
N LYS A 16 33.85 -16.27 -8.09
CA LYS A 16 34.86 -15.19 -8.11
C LYS A 16 34.41 -13.90 -8.78
N GLY A 17 33.21 -13.85 -9.36
CA GLY A 17 32.68 -12.62 -9.92
C GLY A 17 32.71 -12.53 -11.45
N LEU A 18 33.27 -13.53 -12.14
CA LEU A 18 33.42 -13.49 -13.61
C LEU A 18 32.09 -13.69 -14.34
N THR A 19 31.91 -12.97 -15.45
CA THR A 19 30.77 -13.11 -16.37
C THR A 19 30.89 -14.39 -17.21
N GLN A 20 29.80 -14.87 -17.81
CA GLN A 20 29.84 -16.06 -18.68
C GLN A 20 30.82 -15.91 -19.85
N LYS A 21 31.00 -14.67 -20.34
CA LYS A 21 31.98 -14.34 -21.38
C LYS A 21 33.41 -14.55 -20.88
N GLN A 22 33.76 -13.95 -19.74
CA GLN A 22 35.08 -14.09 -19.12
C GLN A 22 35.39 -15.53 -18.72
N VAL A 23 34.39 -16.28 -18.23
CA VAL A 23 34.53 -17.71 -17.93
C VAL A 23 34.80 -18.51 -19.21
N GLY A 24 34.12 -18.17 -20.30
CA GLY A 24 34.36 -18.76 -21.61
C GLY A 24 35.78 -18.51 -22.10
N GLU A 25 36.26 -17.26 -22.04
CA GLU A 25 37.62 -16.87 -22.38
C GLU A 25 38.66 -17.62 -21.52
N THR A 26 38.44 -17.70 -20.21
CA THR A 26 39.38 -18.36 -19.27
C THR A 26 39.47 -19.88 -19.49
N LEU A 27 38.35 -20.51 -19.86
CA LEU A 27 38.29 -21.96 -20.07
C LEU A 27 38.44 -22.35 -21.55
N ASN A 28 38.71 -21.38 -22.42
CA ASN A 28 38.75 -21.53 -23.88
C ASN A 28 37.52 -22.25 -24.45
N ILE A 29 36.32 -21.88 -23.98
CA ILE A 29 35.03 -22.41 -24.43
C ILE A 29 34.10 -21.27 -24.80
N ASN A 30 33.23 -21.51 -25.79
CA ASN A 30 32.26 -20.51 -26.22
C ASN A 30 31.31 -20.15 -25.06
N GLN A 31 31.00 -18.85 -24.89
CA GLN A 31 30.05 -18.35 -23.90
C GLN A 31 28.68 -19.06 -23.98
N SER A 32 28.21 -19.39 -25.19
CA SER A 32 26.98 -20.17 -25.38
C SER A 32 27.06 -21.57 -24.76
N LYS A 33 28.24 -22.20 -24.80
CA LYS A 33 28.49 -23.51 -24.17
C LYS A 33 28.49 -23.39 -22.65
N VAL A 34 29.06 -22.32 -22.10
CA VAL A 34 28.99 -22.02 -20.65
C VAL A 34 27.53 -21.87 -20.22
N SER A 35 26.73 -21.09 -20.95
CA SER A 35 25.30 -20.91 -20.69
C SER A 35 24.52 -22.23 -20.73
N TYR A 36 24.76 -23.06 -21.74
CA TYR A 36 24.15 -24.40 -21.84
C TYR A 36 24.51 -25.29 -20.64
N LEU A 37 25.79 -25.36 -20.27
CA LEU A 37 26.25 -26.16 -19.13
C LEU A 37 25.66 -25.64 -17.81
N MET A 38 25.57 -24.32 -17.63
CA MET A 38 24.92 -23.75 -16.46
C MET A 38 23.45 -24.14 -16.36
N LYS A 39 22.70 -24.07 -17.47
CA LYS A 39 21.28 -24.49 -17.51
C LYS A 39 21.12 -26.00 -17.26
N LYS A 40 21.89 -26.83 -17.96
CA LYS A 40 21.82 -28.30 -17.88
C LYS A 40 22.09 -28.82 -16.48
N TYR A 41 23.00 -28.20 -15.74
CA TYR A 41 23.39 -28.61 -14.40
C TYR A 41 22.82 -27.71 -13.30
N ASN A 42 21.77 -26.95 -13.61
CA ASN A 42 21.00 -26.11 -12.68
C ASN A 42 21.87 -25.15 -11.83
N ILE A 43 22.93 -24.60 -12.43
CA ILE A 43 23.80 -23.63 -11.78
C ILE A 43 23.07 -22.28 -11.78
N LYS A 44 22.51 -21.92 -10.62
CA LYS A 44 21.80 -20.64 -10.46
C LYS A 44 22.75 -19.47 -10.70
N SER A 45 22.23 -18.41 -11.34
CA SER A 45 22.99 -17.18 -11.53
C SER A 45 23.22 -16.49 -10.18
N ARG A 46 24.36 -15.78 -10.04
CA ARG A 46 24.64 -14.97 -8.83
C ARG A 46 23.51 -14.02 -8.48
N ASN A 47 22.91 -13.39 -9.50
CA ASN A 47 21.82 -12.43 -9.31
C ASN A 47 20.50 -13.10 -8.88
N SER A 48 20.38 -14.43 -8.97
CA SER A 48 19.21 -15.19 -8.54
C SER A 48 19.26 -15.61 -7.06
N VAL A 49 20.44 -15.64 -6.45
CA VAL A 49 20.60 -16.06 -5.04
C VAL A 49 20.50 -14.80 -4.19
N TRP A 50 19.56 -14.81 -3.24
CA TRP A 50 19.41 -13.77 -2.22
C TRP A 50 20.07 -14.27 -0.93
N THR A 51 20.95 -13.46 -0.35
CA THR A 51 21.51 -13.73 0.98
C THR A 51 20.55 -13.25 2.05
N GLN A 52 20.67 -13.82 3.25
CA GLN A 52 19.85 -13.40 4.39
C GLN A 52 20.02 -11.90 4.69
N GLU A 53 21.25 -11.39 4.63
CA GLU A 53 21.55 -9.96 4.82
C GLU A 53 20.83 -9.07 3.81
N GLU A 54 20.73 -9.49 2.55
CA GLU A 54 20.03 -8.73 1.52
C GLU A 54 18.51 -8.78 1.70
N GLU A 55 17.98 -9.90 2.20
CA GLU A 55 16.58 -10.05 2.57
C GLU A 55 16.21 -9.19 3.78
N GLU A 56 17.04 -9.20 4.84
CA GLU A 56 16.90 -8.35 6.01
C GLU A 56 17.01 -6.88 5.64
N TYR A 57 18.01 -6.50 4.85
CA TYR A 57 18.15 -5.14 4.34
C TYR A 57 16.93 -4.72 3.53
N LEU A 58 16.42 -5.61 2.66
CA LEU A 58 15.20 -5.37 1.91
C LEU A 58 14.04 -5.14 2.87
N GLN A 59 13.76 -6.04 3.82
CA GLN A 59 12.66 -5.89 4.78
C GLN A 59 12.73 -4.59 5.59
N ILE A 60 13.91 -4.21 6.10
CA ILE A 60 14.11 -3.01 6.92
C ILE A 60 13.90 -1.72 6.11
N ARG A 61 14.31 -1.72 4.84
CA ARG A 61 14.37 -0.52 3.99
C ARG A 61 13.21 -0.39 3.03
N TYR A 62 12.52 -1.49 2.74
CA TYR A 62 11.31 -1.51 1.94
C TYR A 62 10.25 -0.67 2.65
N GLY A 63 9.52 0.16 1.91
CA GLY A 63 8.59 1.13 2.52
C GLY A 63 9.23 2.47 2.95
N LYS A 64 10.53 2.49 3.28
CA LYS A 64 11.25 3.69 3.75
C LYS A 64 12.10 4.36 2.68
N THR A 65 12.57 3.59 1.71
CA THR A 65 13.44 4.08 0.62
C THR A 65 12.94 3.59 -0.74
N THR A 66 13.28 4.34 -1.79
CA THR A 66 12.87 3.99 -3.15
C THR A 66 13.47 2.68 -3.62
N LEU A 67 12.72 1.89 -4.40
CA LEU A 67 13.22 0.64 -4.99
C LEU A 67 14.52 0.85 -5.76
N LYS A 68 14.64 1.97 -6.49
CA LYS A 68 15.87 2.38 -7.16
C LYS A 68 17.08 2.48 -6.21
N ARG A 69 16.90 3.06 -5.03
CA ARG A 69 17.99 3.21 -4.04
C ARG A 69 18.34 1.88 -3.39
N ILE A 70 17.34 1.05 -3.11
CA ILE A 70 17.53 -0.32 -2.61
C ILE A 70 18.28 -1.16 -3.65
N ALA A 71 17.84 -1.15 -4.90
CA ALA A 71 18.45 -1.82 -6.03
C ALA A 71 19.92 -1.41 -6.22
N LYS A 72 20.22 -0.10 -6.19
CA LYS A 72 21.60 0.41 -6.26
C LYS A 72 22.47 -0.09 -5.11
N LYS A 73 21.93 -0.17 -3.89
CA LYS A 73 22.69 -0.64 -2.71
C LYS A 73 22.92 -2.16 -2.76
N LEU A 74 21.95 -2.92 -3.24
CA LEU A 74 22.03 -4.38 -3.36
C LEU A 74 22.73 -4.84 -4.65
N GLY A 75 23.11 -3.93 -5.55
CA GLY A 75 23.69 -4.29 -6.86
C GLY A 75 22.74 -5.09 -7.74
N ARG A 76 21.42 -4.93 -7.55
CA ARG A 76 20.37 -5.66 -8.28
C ARG A 76 19.54 -4.74 -9.18
N SER A 77 18.79 -5.32 -10.11
CA SER A 77 17.80 -4.56 -10.87
C SER A 77 16.57 -4.23 -10.02
N GLU A 78 15.89 -3.13 -10.32
CA GLU A 78 14.66 -2.72 -9.63
C GLU A 78 13.59 -3.83 -9.69
N THR A 79 13.44 -4.48 -10.84
CA THR A 79 12.53 -5.62 -11.04
C THR A 79 12.87 -6.82 -10.17
N ALA A 80 14.15 -7.14 -9.97
CA ALA A 80 14.54 -8.27 -9.12
C ALA A 80 14.19 -8.00 -7.65
N VAL A 81 14.42 -6.75 -7.20
CA VAL A 81 14.04 -6.30 -5.85
C VAL A 81 12.52 -6.34 -5.67
N GLU A 82 11.76 -5.91 -6.67
CA GLU A 82 10.30 -5.94 -6.66
C GLU A 82 9.73 -7.36 -6.56
N ILE A 83 10.22 -8.28 -7.41
CA ILE A 83 9.80 -9.69 -7.38
C ILE A 83 10.11 -10.31 -6.01
N LYS A 84 11.32 -10.07 -5.47
CA LYS A 84 11.67 -10.61 -4.16
C LYS A 84 10.81 -10.03 -3.05
N ALA A 85 10.58 -8.72 -3.06
CA ALA A 85 9.70 -8.07 -2.09
C ALA A 85 8.28 -8.64 -2.13
N GLY A 86 7.72 -8.87 -3.32
CA GLY A 86 6.43 -9.55 -3.48
C GLY A 86 6.44 -10.96 -2.89
N ARG A 87 7.50 -11.75 -3.13
CA ARG A 87 7.68 -13.10 -2.55
C ARG A 87 7.86 -13.11 -1.04
N LEU A 88 8.42 -12.04 -0.47
CA LEU A 88 8.56 -11.84 0.97
C LEU A 88 7.28 -11.28 1.62
N GLY A 89 6.19 -11.14 0.87
CA GLY A 89 4.94 -10.57 1.40
C GLY A 89 4.99 -9.06 1.60
N LEU A 90 6.07 -8.37 1.21
CA LEU A 90 6.23 -6.91 1.33
C LEU A 90 5.36 -6.14 0.30
N SER A 91 4.23 -6.70 -0.10
CA SER A 91 3.35 -6.20 -1.15
C SER A 91 2.50 -5.02 -0.71
N SER A 92 2.36 -4.75 0.61
CA SER A 92 1.74 -3.55 1.14
C SER A 92 2.71 -2.75 2.01
N ALA A 93 2.77 -1.43 1.81
CA ALA A 93 3.54 -0.54 2.68
C ALA A 93 2.92 -0.47 4.08
N LEU A 94 1.65 -0.88 4.21
CA LEU A 94 0.90 -0.87 5.45
C LEU A 94 1.50 -1.76 6.54
N GLU A 95 1.84 -3.00 6.21
CA GLU A 95 2.38 -3.97 7.18
C GLU A 95 3.81 -3.62 7.63
N ALA A 96 4.58 -2.92 6.80
CA ALA A 96 6.00 -2.67 7.08
C ALA A 96 6.28 -1.37 7.85
N THR A 97 5.38 -0.38 7.83
CA THR A 97 5.69 0.97 8.36
C THR A 97 4.67 1.57 9.31
N GLY A 98 3.49 0.98 9.52
CA GLY A 98 2.41 1.61 10.29
C GLY A 98 1.86 2.88 9.62
N GLU A 99 2.05 3.01 8.30
CA GLU A 99 1.62 4.16 7.51
C GLU A 99 0.64 3.70 6.43
N LEU A 100 -0.46 4.43 6.30
CA LEU A 100 -1.46 4.25 5.27
C LEU A 100 -1.35 5.34 4.21
N THR A 101 -1.69 4.99 2.98
CA THR A 101 -2.01 5.98 1.95
C THR A 101 -3.40 6.57 2.18
N ALA A 102 -3.61 7.79 1.69
CA ALA A 102 -4.93 8.41 1.66
C ALA A 102 -5.98 7.52 0.95
N ALA A 103 -5.58 6.78 -0.09
CA ALA A 103 -6.46 5.87 -0.82
C ALA A 103 -6.85 4.63 0.00
N GLU A 104 -5.93 4.06 0.77
CA GLU A 104 -6.23 2.94 1.67
C GLU A 104 -7.18 3.37 2.79
N ILE A 105 -6.96 4.54 3.39
CA ILE A 105 -7.90 5.12 4.38
C ILE A 105 -9.27 5.34 3.74
N ALA A 106 -9.32 5.93 2.55
CA ALA A 106 -10.58 6.17 1.84
C ALA A 106 -11.35 4.88 1.58
N LYS A 107 -10.64 3.81 1.20
CA LYS A 107 -11.23 2.47 1.00
C LYS A 107 -11.83 1.90 2.29
N VAL A 108 -11.11 2.03 3.41
CA VAL A 108 -11.56 1.57 4.73
C VAL A 108 -12.84 2.30 5.17
N PHE A 109 -12.87 3.63 5.01
CA PHE A 109 -14.04 4.44 5.38
C PHE A 109 -15.15 4.45 4.32
N LYS A 110 -14.93 3.79 3.16
CA LYS A 110 -15.85 3.77 2.01
C LYS A 110 -16.23 5.19 1.56
N ILE A 111 -15.23 6.06 1.47
CA ILE A 111 -15.34 7.47 1.04
C ILE A 111 -14.42 7.73 -0.15
N ASP A 112 -14.57 8.90 -0.77
CA ASP A 112 -13.70 9.35 -1.85
C ASP A 112 -12.31 9.76 -1.32
N ALA A 113 -11.25 9.43 -2.06
CA ALA A 113 -9.87 9.77 -1.68
C ALA A 113 -9.61 11.28 -1.61
N HIS A 114 -10.32 12.09 -2.40
CA HIS A 114 -10.27 13.55 -2.33
C HIS A 114 -10.77 14.08 -0.99
N VAL A 115 -11.70 13.39 -0.32
CA VAL A 115 -12.13 13.79 1.03
C VAL A 115 -10.95 13.68 2.00
N VAL A 116 -10.18 12.59 1.94
CA VAL A 116 -9.01 12.40 2.80
C VAL A 116 -7.92 13.44 2.47
N VAL A 117 -7.66 13.69 1.19
CA VAL A 117 -6.59 14.62 0.79
C VAL A 117 -6.99 16.08 1.02
N ASP A 118 -8.12 16.52 0.49
CA ASP A 118 -8.49 17.93 0.49
C ASP A 118 -9.14 18.33 1.81
N LYS A 119 -10.06 17.52 2.34
CA LYS A 119 -10.76 17.86 3.59
C LYS A 119 -9.94 17.53 4.83
N TRP A 120 -9.36 16.33 4.92
CA TRP A 120 -8.68 15.91 6.15
C TRP A 120 -7.25 16.46 6.23
N ILE A 121 -6.44 16.24 5.20
CA ILE A 121 -5.03 16.69 5.21
C ILE A 121 -4.94 18.21 5.04
N LYS A 122 -5.47 18.78 3.95
CA LYS A 122 -5.27 20.21 3.65
C LYS A 122 -6.10 21.13 4.55
N ASN A 123 -7.40 20.86 4.70
CA ASN A 123 -8.29 21.80 5.41
C ASN A 123 -8.31 21.61 6.92
N LYS A 124 -8.18 20.37 7.40
CA LYS A 124 -8.27 20.02 8.83
C LYS A 124 -6.92 19.62 9.45
N GLY A 125 -5.83 19.75 8.71
CA GLY A 125 -4.48 19.63 9.24
C GLY A 125 -4.07 18.22 9.67
N LEU A 126 -4.67 17.17 9.09
CA LEU A 126 -4.22 15.79 9.35
C LEU A 126 -2.75 15.66 8.93
N LYS A 127 -1.90 15.28 9.89
CA LYS A 127 -0.46 15.14 9.69
C LYS A 127 -0.18 14.02 8.70
N ALA A 128 0.38 14.39 7.55
CA ALA A 128 0.71 13.47 6.48
C ALA A 128 2.03 13.87 5.80
N GLN A 129 2.78 12.89 5.33
CA GLN A 129 4.02 13.10 4.58
C GLN A 129 3.79 12.79 3.09
N TYR A 130 4.13 13.73 2.21
CA TYR A 130 4.00 13.55 0.77
C TYR A 130 5.30 13.01 0.16
N ARG A 131 5.42 11.69 0.00
CA ARG A 131 6.67 11.05 -0.47
C ARG A 131 6.44 9.86 -1.39
N ALA A 132 7.45 9.59 -2.21
CA ALA A 132 7.54 8.42 -3.08
C ALA A 132 8.29 7.30 -2.37
N VAL A 133 7.72 6.09 -2.38
CA VAL A 133 8.27 4.92 -1.67
C VAL A 133 8.64 3.80 -2.64
N ARG A 134 7.74 3.42 -3.55
CA ARG A 134 8.01 2.34 -4.51
C ARG A 134 8.37 2.86 -5.90
N CYS A 135 7.57 3.79 -6.40
CA CYS A 135 7.63 4.31 -7.76
C CYS A 135 7.93 5.81 -7.79
N LYS A 136 8.12 6.39 -8.98
CA LYS A 136 8.36 7.84 -9.16
C LYS A 136 7.21 8.71 -8.64
N ARG A 137 5.99 8.17 -8.59
CA ARG A 137 4.80 8.87 -8.11
C ARG A 137 4.84 8.97 -6.58
N LYS A 138 4.53 10.18 -6.07
CA LYS A 138 4.44 10.48 -4.64
C LYS A 138 3.02 10.24 -4.17
N PHE A 139 2.88 9.79 -2.93
CA PHE A 139 1.57 9.61 -2.29
C PHE A 139 1.62 10.23 -0.89
N TRP A 140 0.45 10.66 -0.42
CA TRP A 140 0.28 11.05 0.99
C TRP A 140 0.38 9.81 1.87
N ARG A 141 1.21 9.88 2.91
CA ARG A 141 1.43 8.84 3.92
C ARG A 141 1.02 9.36 5.28
N ILE A 142 0.12 8.64 5.93
CA ILE A 142 -0.48 9.01 7.21
C ILE A 142 -0.12 7.90 8.21
N LYS A 143 0.49 8.26 9.33
CA LYS A 143 0.74 7.32 10.42
C LYS A 143 -0.57 7.01 11.13
N ILE A 144 -0.78 5.75 11.50
CA ILE A 144 -2.01 5.32 12.17
C ILE A 144 -2.18 6.04 13.51
N GLU A 145 -1.09 6.27 14.25
CA GLU A 145 -1.14 6.97 15.54
C GLU A 145 -1.49 8.45 15.38
N ASP A 146 -0.93 9.11 14.35
CA ASP A 146 -1.24 10.50 14.03
C ASP A 146 -2.70 10.63 13.54
N PHE A 147 -3.20 9.63 12.81
CA PHE A 147 -4.60 9.55 12.40
C PHE A 147 -5.54 9.45 13.60
N TRP A 148 -5.29 8.54 14.56
CA TRP A 148 -6.17 8.38 15.72
C TRP A 148 -6.19 9.62 16.61
N LYS A 149 -5.05 10.29 16.81
CA LYS A 149 -4.98 11.56 17.53
C LYS A 149 -5.85 12.62 16.86
N TRP A 150 -5.68 12.80 15.55
CA TRP A 150 -6.47 13.76 14.78
C TRP A 150 -7.96 13.41 14.75
N ALA A 151 -8.30 12.12 14.62
CA ALA A 151 -9.67 11.64 14.58
C ALA A 151 -10.42 11.85 15.90
N SER A 152 -9.72 11.79 17.03
CA SER A 152 -10.28 12.10 18.35
C SER A 152 -10.80 13.54 18.45
N ASP A 153 -10.12 14.49 17.80
CA ASP A 153 -10.50 15.90 17.81
C ASP A 153 -11.51 16.24 16.70
N ASN A 154 -11.62 15.39 15.67
CA ASN A 154 -12.42 15.62 14.46
C ASN A 154 -13.53 14.58 14.25
N LYS A 155 -14.08 14.06 15.35
CA LYS A 155 -15.09 12.99 15.35
C LYS A 155 -16.30 13.30 14.49
N GLU A 156 -16.79 14.54 14.52
CA GLU A 156 -17.98 14.96 13.77
C GLU A 156 -17.83 14.87 12.24
N ILE A 157 -16.60 14.84 11.74
CA ILE A 157 -16.31 14.82 10.31
C ILE A 157 -16.24 13.37 9.79
N ILE A 158 -15.97 12.42 10.68
CA ILE A 158 -15.68 11.04 10.33
C ILE A 158 -16.89 10.20 10.69
N ASN A 159 -17.31 9.35 9.76
CA ASN A 159 -18.35 8.38 10.03
C ASN A 159 -17.71 7.03 10.36
N PHE A 160 -17.74 6.65 11.64
CA PHE A 160 -17.21 5.40 12.17
C PHE A 160 -18.18 4.22 12.02
N SER A 161 -19.46 4.45 11.70
CA SER A 161 -20.46 3.38 11.57
C SER A 161 -20.12 2.35 10.48
N LYS A 162 -19.38 2.78 9.45
CA LYS A 162 -18.95 1.93 8.33
C LYS A 162 -17.58 1.27 8.55
N LEU A 163 -16.90 1.60 9.64
CA LEU A 163 -15.56 1.13 9.94
C LEU A 163 -15.60 -0.27 10.58
N GLU A 164 -15.00 -1.24 9.89
CA GLU A 164 -14.81 -2.60 10.41
C GLU A 164 -13.84 -2.60 11.59
N LYS A 165 -14.14 -3.42 12.61
CA LYS A 165 -13.36 -3.44 13.85
C LYS A 165 -11.95 -3.96 13.59
N ASN A 166 -10.96 -3.27 14.13
CA ASN A 166 -9.52 -3.58 14.08
C ASN A 166 -8.91 -3.60 12.67
N ILE A 167 -9.58 -3.03 11.67
CA ILE A 167 -9.05 -2.97 10.29
C ILE A 167 -7.82 -2.07 10.16
N LEU A 168 -7.66 -1.10 11.08
CA LEU A 168 -6.53 -0.18 11.17
C LEU A 168 -5.53 -0.58 12.27
N GLY A 169 -5.59 -1.81 12.78
CA GLY A 169 -4.81 -2.25 13.94
C GLY A 169 -5.58 -2.06 15.26
N GLU A 170 -4.85 -1.83 16.35
CA GLU A 170 -5.46 -1.62 17.66
C GLU A 170 -6.25 -0.31 17.70
N GLU A 171 -7.54 -0.42 18.01
CA GLU A 171 -8.44 0.73 18.10
C GLU A 171 -8.40 1.37 19.49
N PRO A 172 -8.41 2.70 19.57
CA PRO A 172 -8.67 3.40 20.84
C PRO A 172 -10.05 3.06 21.41
N ASN A 173 -10.15 3.01 22.75
CA ASN A 173 -11.38 2.65 23.47
C ASN A 173 -12.60 3.52 23.11
N TRP A 174 -12.38 4.78 22.72
CA TRP A 174 -13.46 5.70 22.35
C TRP A 174 -14.14 5.35 21.02
N VAL A 175 -13.45 4.64 20.12
CA VAL A 175 -13.94 4.35 18.76
C VAL A 175 -15.21 3.51 18.81
N ASP A 176 -15.30 2.55 19.73
CA ASP A 176 -16.48 1.71 19.87
C ASP A 176 -17.73 2.50 20.31
N ALA A 177 -17.53 3.51 21.16
CA ALA A 177 -18.61 4.40 21.58
C ALA A 177 -19.09 5.28 20.42
N GLU A 178 -18.17 5.90 19.67
CA GLU A 178 -18.52 6.72 18.50
C GLU A 178 -19.16 5.88 17.38
N ARG A 179 -18.66 4.66 17.14
CA ARG A 179 -19.26 3.73 16.17
C ARG A 179 -20.73 3.46 16.49
N LYS A 180 -21.05 3.22 17.78
CA LYS A 180 -22.44 3.02 18.24
C LYS A 180 -23.28 4.28 18.11
N LYS A 181 -22.70 5.46 18.37
CA LYS A 181 -23.36 6.76 18.21
C LYS A 181 -23.71 7.01 16.73
N ASP A 182 -22.73 6.95 15.84
CA ASP A 182 -22.90 7.17 14.40
C ASP A 182 -23.89 6.19 13.78
N PHE A 183 -23.90 4.94 14.25
CA PHE A 183 -24.87 3.95 13.80
C PHE A 183 -26.31 4.36 14.15
N LYS A 184 -26.53 4.97 15.33
CA LYS A 184 -27.84 5.47 15.76
C LYS A 184 -28.24 6.76 15.04
N GLU A 185 -27.29 7.67 14.82
CA GLU A 185 -27.51 8.97 14.17
C GLU A 185 -27.63 8.86 12.65
N ARG A 186 -27.39 7.67 12.08
CA ARG A 186 -27.53 7.43 10.64
C ARG A 186 -28.94 7.82 10.15
N PRO A 187 -29.05 8.73 9.17
CA PRO A 187 -30.34 9.12 8.60
C PRO A 187 -31.06 7.89 8.01
N LYS A 188 -32.25 7.58 8.52
CA LYS A 188 -33.01 6.37 8.16
C LYS A 188 -33.56 6.39 6.72
N ARG A 189 -33.49 7.54 6.02
CA ARG A 189 -34.08 7.76 4.68
C ARG A 189 -33.06 8.28 3.65
N GLN A 190 -31.83 7.77 3.61
CA GLN A 190 -30.81 8.26 2.65
C GLN A 190 -31.15 8.02 1.17
N TYR A 191 -32.04 7.07 0.85
CA TYR A 191 -32.37 6.68 -0.54
C TYR A 191 -33.82 6.26 -0.73
N LYS A 192 -34.75 6.78 0.09
CA LYS A 192 -36.18 6.54 -0.16
C LYS A 192 -36.71 7.59 -1.12
N LEU A 193 -37.27 7.14 -2.23
CA LEU A 193 -38.10 7.98 -3.09
C LEU A 193 -39.30 8.46 -2.29
N TRP A 194 -39.74 9.68 -2.55
CA TRP A 194 -40.97 10.21 -1.98
C TRP A 194 -42.15 9.34 -2.42
N ASN A 195 -43.05 9.02 -1.49
CA ASN A 195 -44.29 8.34 -1.83
C ASN A 195 -45.39 9.37 -2.16
N GLU A 196 -46.43 8.96 -2.89
CA GLU A 196 -47.52 9.86 -3.31
C GLU A 196 -48.23 10.56 -2.14
N LEU A 197 -48.30 9.92 -0.97
CA LEU A 197 -48.90 10.50 0.23
C LEU A 197 -48.03 11.59 0.86
N GLU A 198 -46.70 11.40 0.84
CA GLU A 198 -45.70 12.35 1.29
C GLU A 198 -45.63 13.55 0.33
N ASP A 199 -45.69 13.29 -0.98
CA ASP A 199 -45.82 14.33 -2.01
C ASP A 199 -47.10 15.15 -1.83
N ARG A 200 -48.24 14.48 -1.58
CA ARG A 200 -49.52 15.16 -1.33
C ARG A 200 -49.47 15.96 -0.03
N LYS A 201 -48.82 15.43 1.00
CA LYS A 201 -48.62 16.13 2.29
C LYS A 201 -47.75 17.37 2.10
N LEU A 202 -46.66 17.28 1.33
CA LEU A 202 -45.79 18.40 0.99
C LEU A 202 -46.53 19.45 0.15
N LYS A 203 -47.28 19.02 -0.88
CA LYS A 203 -48.10 19.94 -1.70
C LYS A 203 -49.16 20.67 -0.87
N ASN A 204 -49.76 20.00 0.12
CA ASN A 204 -50.71 20.62 1.03
C ASN A 204 -50.02 21.60 1.98
N LEU A 205 -48.88 21.21 2.57
CA LEU A 205 -48.09 22.09 3.42
C LEU A 205 -47.61 23.34 2.67
N TRP A 206 -47.12 23.19 1.44
CA TRP A 206 -46.74 24.31 0.56
C TRP A 206 -47.89 25.30 0.35
N LYS A 207 -49.13 24.80 0.20
CA LYS A 207 -50.32 25.65 0.06
C LYS A 207 -50.73 26.35 1.35
N THR A 208 -50.33 25.82 2.50
CA THR A 208 -50.73 26.33 3.83
C THR A 208 -49.64 27.19 4.49
N SER A 209 -48.36 26.89 4.27
CA SER A 209 -47.22 27.58 4.87
C SER A 209 -46.89 28.88 4.16
N ARG A 210 -46.44 29.91 4.91
CA ARG A 210 -46.04 31.20 4.34
C ARG A 210 -44.53 31.33 4.10
N SER A 211 -43.69 30.47 4.67
CA SER A 211 -42.23 30.55 4.52
C SER A 211 -41.53 29.20 4.30
N LEU A 212 -40.44 29.23 3.52
CA LEU A 212 -39.57 28.07 3.25
C LEU A 212 -38.87 27.53 4.51
N LYS A 213 -38.71 28.36 5.55
CA LYS A 213 -38.03 28.00 6.79
C LYS A 213 -38.91 27.10 7.66
N GLU A 214 -40.20 27.38 7.73
CA GLU A 214 -41.20 26.54 8.44
C GLU A 214 -41.38 25.16 7.76
N LEU A 215 -41.17 25.08 6.44
CA LEU A 215 -41.21 23.83 5.69
C LEU A 215 -39.99 22.94 5.91
N ALA A 216 -38.83 23.51 6.26
CA ALA A 216 -37.58 22.78 6.45
C ALA A 216 -37.42 22.16 7.85
N GLU A 217 -38.23 22.60 8.82
CA GLU A 217 -38.22 22.08 10.19
C GLU A 217 -39.12 20.83 10.38
N PHE A 218 -39.86 20.42 9.33
CA PHE A 218 -40.78 19.27 9.33
C PHE A 218 -40.19 18.03 8.64
#